data_AF-A0A3M1JDU4-F1
#
_entry.id   AF-A0A3M1JDU4-F1
#
_cell.length_a   1.000
_cell.length_b   1.000
_cell.length_c   1.000
_cell.angle_alpha   90.00
_cell.angle_beta   90.00
_cell.angle_gamma   90.00
#
_symmetry.space_group_name_H-M   'P 1'
#
loop_
_entity.id
_entity.type
_entity.pdbx_description
1 polymer ?
#
loop_
_entity_poly.entity_id
_entity_poly.type
_entity_poly.pdbx_seq_one_letter_code
_entity_poly.pdbx_strand_id
1 'polypeptide(L)'
;MGAISYQNIERSYAVAHKQRRGGTQRPNNLPTEEVIRSFIVNDDPKTLIETADAYGKWLASGEVSLTTSQLRNLFGAVRQIHMSWSNDPAGSYRQAVLLIPKFHYQAQRTFEKGGRGKLGLRELEKALIPALEAAIAPSDEQTRKERFSRATEYFEALVAYHKKHGGKDK
;
A
#
# COMPACT_ATOMS: atom_id res chain seq x y z
N MET A 1 -5.00 1.43 28.40
CA MET A 1 -4.46 1.80 27.07
C MET A 1 -5.33 1.13 26.02
N GLY A 2 -6.27 1.87 25.43
CA GLY A 2 -7.28 1.32 24.52
C GLY A 2 -6.69 1.05 23.15
N ALA A 3 -6.78 -0.19 22.67
CA ALA A 3 -6.48 -0.51 21.29
C ALA A 3 -7.45 0.26 20.37
N ILE A 4 -6.91 1.14 19.53
CA ILE A 4 -7.68 1.81 18.49
C ILE A 4 -8.08 0.73 17.49
N SER A 5 -9.33 0.25 17.59
CA SER A 5 -9.88 -0.71 16.63
C SER A 5 -9.89 -0.09 15.23
N TYR A 6 -9.33 -0.80 14.25
CA TYR A 6 -9.27 -0.42 12.83
C TYR A 6 -10.64 0.04 12.26
N GLN A 7 -11.73 -0.50 12.80
CA GLN A 7 -13.11 -0.12 12.47
C GLN A 7 -13.46 1.34 12.79
N ASN A 8 -12.82 1.93 13.81
CA ASN A 8 -13.06 3.32 14.21
C ASN A 8 -12.31 4.32 13.30
N ILE A 9 -11.18 3.90 12.74
CA ILE A 9 -10.41 4.67 11.77
C ILE A 9 -11.24 4.80 10.47
N GLU A 10 -11.75 3.69 9.95
CA GLU A 10 -12.67 3.65 8.78
C GLU A 10 -13.91 4.55 8.97
N ARG A 11 -14.53 4.53 10.16
CA ARG A 11 -15.69 5.41 10.47
C ARG A 11 -15.33 6.88 10.51
N SER A 12 -14.18 7.25 11.09
CA SER A 12 -13.72 8.64 11.12
C SER A 12 -13.50 9.19 9.69
N TYR A 13 -13.11 8.30 8.77
CA TYR A 13 -12.90 8.60 7.37
C TYR A 13 -14.20 8.77 6.59
N ALA A 14 -15.20 7.91 6.80
CA ALA A 14 -16.50 8.01 6.13
C ALA A 14 -17.25 9.32 6.48
N VAL A 15 -17.13 9.81 7.71
CA VAL A 15 -17.79 11.05 8.18
C VAL A 15 -17.18 12.29 7.52
N ALA A 16 -15.86 12.35 7.34
CA ALA A 16 -15.18 13.45 6.66
C ALA A 16 -15.53 13.56 5.15
N HIS A 17 -15.95 12.46 4.51
CA HIS A 17 -16.33 12.44 3.10
C HIS A 17 -17.75 12.97 2.82
N LYS A 18 -18.66 12.98 3.81
CA LYS A 18 -20.07 13.33 3.59
C LYS A 18 -20.33 14.83 3.42
N GLN A 19 -19.33 15.70 3.66
CA GLN A 19 -19.51 17.17 3.69
C GLN A 19 -18.93 17.93 2.48
N ARG A 20 -18.32 17.28 1.49
CA ARG A 20 -17.80 17.95 0.29
C ARG A 20 -18.56 17.52 -0.97
N ARG A 21 -19.63 18.26 -1.27
CA ARG A 21 -20.34 18.19 -2.56
C ARG A 21 -19.43 18.77 -3.66
N GLY A 22 -18.77 17.86 -4.37
CA GLY A 22 -17.78 18.11 -5.43
C GLY A 22 -16.60 17.13 -5.39
N GLY A 23 -16.84 15.89 -4.94
CA GLY A 23 -15.79 14.92 -4.62
C GLY A 23 -15.26 14.19 -5.85
N THR A 24 -13.94 14.25 -6.02
CA THR A 24 -13.11 13.43 -6.91
C THR A 24 -13.52 11.96 -6.84
N GLN A 25 -14.03 11.42 -7.95
CA GLN A 25 -14.62 10.09 -7.97
C GLN A 25 -13.53 9.07 -8.30
N ARG A 26 -13.17 8.24 -7.30
CA ARG A 26 -12.22 7.12 -7.48
C ARG A 26 -12.62 6.32 -8.73
N PRO A 27 -11.68 5.93 -9.62
CA PRO A 27 -12.03 5.20 -10.82
C PRO A 27 -12.77 3.90 -10.47
N ASN A 28 -13.93 3.69 -11.09
CA ASN A 28 -14.77 2.51 -10.84
C ASN A 28 -14.10 1.17 -11.24
N ASN A 29 -12.95 1.23 -11.93
CA ASN A 29 -12.21 0.09 -12.46
C ASN A 29 -10.89 -0.20 -11.75
N LEU A 30 -10.59 0.44 -10.60
CA LEU A 30 -9.41 0.05 -9.84
C LEU A 30 -9.58 -1.38 -9.28
N PRO A 31 -8.56 -2.25 -9.39
CA PRO A 31 -8.61 -3.58 -8.83
C PRO A 31 -8.90 -3.57 -7.32
N THR A 32 -9.69 -4.54 -6.88
CA THR A 32 -10.13 -4.65 -5.49
C THR A 32 -9.02 -5.22 -4.59
N GLU A 33 -9.24 -5.15 -3.28
CA GLU A 33 -8.31 -5.75 -2.31
C GLU A 33 -8.21 -7.26 -2.48
N GLU A 34 -9.30 -7.92 -2.87
CA GLU A 34 -9.33 -9.36 -3.14
C GLU A 34 -8.44 -9.72 -4.33
N VAL A 35 -8.46 -8.92 -5.40
CA VAL A 35 -7.55 -9.09 -6.56
C VAL A 35 -6.10 -8.92 -6.12
N ILE A 36 -5.83 -7.93 -5.26
CA ILE A 36 -4.48 -7.72 -4.72
C ILE A 36 -4.02 -8.94 -3.93
N ARG A 37 -4.86 -9.46 -3.03
CA ARG A 37 -4.53 -10.66 -2.24
C ARG A 37 -4.32 -11.87 -3.13
N SER A 38 -5.12 -12.04 -4.18
CA SER A 38 -5.07 -13.25 -5.01
C SER A 38 -3.75 -13.40 -5.75
N PHE A 39 -3.19 -12.34 -6.33
CA PHE A 39 -1.91 -12.46 -7.06
C PHE A 39 -0.73 -12.69 -6.12
N ILE A 40 -0.81 -12.25 -4.86
CA ILE A 40 0.20 -12.54 -3.84
C ILE A 40 0.17 -14.02 -3.44
N VAL A 41 -1.03 -14.59 -3.28
CA VAL A 41 -1.20 -15.98 -2.84
C VAL A 41 -0.95 -16.97 -3.98
N ASN A 42 -1.41 -16.66 -5.20
CA ASN A 42 -1.45 -17.60 -6.32
C ASN A 42 -0.34 -17.42 -7.36
N ASP A 43 0.55 -16.45 -7.17
CA ASP A 43 1.63 -16.14 -8.11
C ASP A 43 1.13 -15.78 -9.52
N ASP A 44 0.44 -14.64 -9.61
CA ASP A 44 -0.07 -14.12 -10.90
C ASP A 44 0.65 -12.82 -11.28
N PRO A 45 1.83 -12.92 -11.93
CA PRO A 45 2.64 -11.75 -12.29
C PRO A 45 1.93 -10.84 -13.30
N LYS A 46 1.02 -11.37 -14.12
CA LYS A 46 0.30 -10.56 -15.10
C LYS A 46 -0.71 -9.65 -14.40
N THR A 47 -1.56 -10.22 -13.55
CA THR A 47 -2.54 -9.45 -12.77
C THR A 47 -1.85 -8.46 -11.82
N LEU A 48 -0.70 -8.84 -11.25
CA LEU A 48 0.15 -7.96 -10.45
C LEU A 48 0.58 -6.72 -11.23
N ILE A 49 1.13 -6.89 -12.44
CA ILE A 49 1.61 -5.79 -13.28
C ILE A 49 0.44 -4.90 -13.72
N GLU A 50 -0.67 -5.48 -14.16
CA GLU A 50 -1.87 -4.74 -14.57
C GLU A 50 -2.45 -3.93 -13.41
N THR A 51 -2.45 -4.50 -12.20
CA THR A 51 -2.88 -3.81 -10.98
C THR A 51 -1.93 -2.67 -10.61
N ALA A 52 -0.61 -2.90 -10.68
CA ALA A 52 0.39 -1.88 -10.43
C ALA A 52 0.29 -0.71 -11.42
N ASP A 53 0.01 -0.97 -12.70
CA ASP A 53 -0.20 0.06 -13.71
C ASP A 53 -1.44 0.92 -13.38
N ALA A 54 -2.57 0.27 -13.09
CA ALA A 54 -3.82 0.95 -12.74
C ALA A 54 -3.68 1.85 -11.51
N TYR A 55 -3.11 1.34 -10.42
CA TYR A 55 -2.86 2.13 -9.22
C TYR A 55 -1.76 3.17 -9.43
N GLY A 56 -0.68 2.85 -10.16
CA GLY A 56 0.40 3.79 -10.46
C GLY A 56 -0.12 5.02 -11.21
N LYS A 57 -0.98 4.80 -12.21
CA LYS A 57 -1.66 5.88 -12.94
C LYS A 57 -2.56 6.72 -12.04
N TRP A 58 -3.36 6.07 -11.20
CA TRP A 58 -4.25 6.76 -10.27
C TRP A 58 -3.48 7.62 -9.27
N LEU A 59 -2.44 7.07 -8.66
CA LEU A 59 -1.62 7.77 -7.67
C LEU A 59 -0.82 8.94 -8.25
N ALA A 60 -0.41 8.84 -9.53
CA ALA A 60 0.27 9.91 -10.25
C ALA A 60 -0.69 11.01 -10.72
N SER A 61 -2.00 10.76 -10.71
CA SER A 61 -2.98 11.74 -11.14
C SER A 61 -2.96 12.99 -10.25
N GLY A 62 -3.26 14.15 -10.85
CA GLY A 62 -3.37 15.42 -10.12
C GLY A 62 -4.51 15.45 -9.09
N GLU A 63 -5.37 14.42 -9.08
CA GLU A 63 -6.53 14.27 -8.21
C GLU A 63 -6.17 13.83 -6.79
N VAL A 64 -5.21 12.90 -6.66
CA VAL A 64 -4.74 12.38 -5.37
C VAL A 64 -3.29 12.74 -5.07
N SER A 65 -2.49 12.99 -6.12
CA SER A 65 -1.13 13.54 -6.12
C SER A 65 -0.22 13.03 -5.00
N LEU A 66 0.23 11.78 -5.12
CA LEU A 66 1.30 11.23 -4.28
C LEU A 66 2.68 11.61 -4.86
N THR A 67 3.66 11.93 -4.03
CA THR A 67 5.01 12.25 -4.52
C THR A 67 5.87 10.99 -4.62
N THR A 68 6.83 10.97 -5.55
CA THR A 68 7.79 9.87 -5.66
C THR A 68 8.60 9.69 -4.38
N SER A 69 8.91 10.77 -3.65
CA SER A 69 9.67 10.70 -2.40
C SER A 69 8.88 10.02 -1.28
N GLN A 70 7.58 10.31 -1.17
CA GLN A 70 6.69 9.60 -0.25
C GLN A 70 6.63 8.11 -0.58
N LEU A 71 6.39 7.76 -1.85
CA LEU A 71 6.30 6.38 -2.28
C LEU A 71 7.61 5.60 -2.08
N ARG A 72 8.76 6.22 -2.39
CA ARG A 72 10.10 5.62 -2.21
C ARG A 72 10.44 5.37 -0.75
N ASN A 73 10.09 6.31 0.15
CA ASN A 73 10.36 6.14 1.58
C ASN A 73 9.62 4.93 2.15
N LEU A 74 8.37 4.72 1.73
CA LEU A 74 7.57 3.57 2.16
C LEU A 74 8.12 2.26 1.57
N PHE A 75 8.46 2.28 0.29
CA PHE A 75 9.05 1.14 -0.40
C PHE A 75 10.40 0.71 0.19
N GLY A 76 11.26 1.67 0.59
CA GLY A 76 12.57 1.38 1.16
C GLY A 76 12.51 0.46 2.38
N ALA A 77 11.51 0.64 3.25
CA ALA A 77 11.31 -0.22 4.42
C ALA A 77 10.95 -1.66 4.03
N VAL A 78 10.10 -1.83 3.01
CA VAL A 78 9.69 -3.15 2.51
C VAL A 78 10.88 -3.87 1.88
N ARG A 79 11.65 -3.16 1.04
CA ARG A 79 12.87 -3.69 0.40
C ARG A 79 13.90 -4.15 1.44
N GLN A 80 14.10 -3.38 2.50
CA GLN A 80 15.02 -3.75 3.58
C GLN A 80 14.62 -5.06 4.25
N ILE A 81 13.33 -5.23 4.59
CA ILE A 81 12.82 -6.47 5.18
C ILE A 81 13.01 -7.65 4.22
N HIS A 82 12.71 -7.46 2.94
CA HIS A 82 12.88 -8.50 1.92
C HIS A 82 14.34 -8.95 1.82
N MET A 83 15.29 -8.01 1.80
CA MET A 83 16.72 -8.31 1.76
C MET A 83 17.23 -9.04 3.01
N SER A 84 16.66 -8.75 4.18
CA SER A 84 17.01 -9.42 5.43
C SER A 84 16.47 -10.85 5.55
N TRP A 85 15.46 -11.22 4.76
CA TRP A 85 14.73 -12.47 4.93
C TRP A 85 15.59 -13.72 4.82
N SER A 86 16.58 -13.74 3.92
CA SER A 86 17.47 -14.89 3.76
C SER A 86 18.41 -15.11 4.95
N ASN A 87 18.70 -14.06 5.72
CA ASN A 87 19.66 -14.11 6.85
C ASN A 87 18.95 -14.18 8.21
N ASP A 88 17.76 -13.59 8.32
CA ASP A 88 16.95 -13.56 9.55
C ASP A 88 15.46 -13.69 9.20
N PRO A 89 14.96 -14.90 8.88
CA PRO A 89 13.56 -15.10 8.49
C PRO A 89 12.57 -14.70 9.60
N ALA A 90 12.86 -15.08 10.86
CA ALA A 90 11.99 -14.80 11.99
C ALA A 90 11.91 -13.29 12.30
N GLY A 91 13.04 -12.60 12.32
CA GLY A 91 13.07 -11.15 12.50
C GLY A 91 12.45 -10.41 11.33
N SER A 92 12.69 -10.85 10.09
CA SER A 92 12.08 -10.26 8.89
C SER A 92 10.56 -10.40 8.90
N TYR A 93 10.04 -11.58 9.28
CA TYR A 93 8.60 -11.76 9.47
C TYR A 93 8.04 -10.83 10.55
N ARG A 94 8.70 -10.73 11.71
CA ARG A 94 8.28 -9.80 12.78
C ARG A 94 8.27 -8.35 12.29
N GLN A 95 9.26 -7.94 11.51
CA GLN A 95 9.32 -6.60 10.93
C GLN A 95 8.21 -6.36 9.91
N ALA A 96 7.91 -7.36 9.04
CA ALA A 96 6.81 -7.30 8.09
C ALA A 96 5.45 -7.12 8.79
N VAL A 97 5.20 -7.88 9.86
CA VAL A 97 3.98 -7.74 10.69
C VAL A 97 3.88 -6.33 11.28
N LEU A 98 4.97 -5.79 11.82
CA LEU A 98 5.00 -4.46 12.42
C LEU A 98 4.98 -3.32 11.40
N LEU A 99 5.18 -3.61 10.12
CA LEU A 99 5.16 -2.61 9.07
C LEU A 99 3.74 -2.09 8.79
N ILE A 100 2.74 -2.96 8.86
CA ILE A 100 1.32 -2.61 8.67
C ILE A 100 0.86 -1.49 9.63
N PRO A 101 0.96 -1.64 10.97
CA PRO A 101 0.54 -0.57 11.89
C PRO A 101 1.40 0.70 11.75
N LYS A 102 2.67 0.58 11.35
CA LYS A 102 3.51 1.75 11.05
C LYS A 102 2.99 2.52 9.83
N PHE A 103 2.56 1.82 8.78
CA PHE A 103 1.95 2.46 7.61
C PHE A 103 0.67 3.20 7.98
N HIS A 104 -0.22 2.56 8.74
CA HIS A 104 -1.44 3.21 9.22
C HIS A 104 -1.17 4.48 10.02
N TYR A 105 -0.21 4.43 10.94
CA TYR A 105 0.17 5.61 11.71
C TYR A 105 0.75 6.73 10.82
N GLN A 106 1.63 6.39 9.88
CA GLN A 106 2.21 7.37 8.96
C GLN A 106 1.15 8.00 8.05
N ALA A 107 0.21 7.19 7.56
CA ALA A 107 -0.92 7.63 6.76
C ALA A 107 -1.81 8.61 7.54
N GLN A 108 -2.20 8.23 8.75
CA GLN A 108 -3.02 9.05 9.62
C GLN A 108 -2.32 10.35 10.03
N ARG A 109 -1.05 10.30 10.45
CA ARG A 109 -0.28 11.49 10.84
C ARG A 109 -0.13 12.48 9.69
N THR A 110 0.04 11.98 8.46
CA THR A 110 0.10 12.82 7.26
C THR A 110 -1.26 13.38 6.91
N PHE A 111 -2.32 12.59 7.12
CA PHE A 111 -3.70 13.04 6.97
C PHE A 111 -4.04 14.20 7.93
N GLU A 112 -3.61 14.13 9.19
CA GLU A 112 -3.88 15.16 10.20
C GLU A 112 -3.20 16.50 9.89
N LYS A 113 -2.00 16.48 9.29
CA LYS A 113 -1.19 17.68 8.99
C LYS A 113 -1.75 18.64 7.93
N GLY A 114 -2.82 18.29 7.21
CA GLY A 114 -3.37 19.18 6.15
C GLY A 114 -2.72 18.96 4.77
N GLY A 115 -3.46 19.19 3.66
CA GLY A 115 -2.90 19.15 2.29
C GLY A 115 -3.69 18.34 1.25
N ARG A 116 -3.36 18.50 -0.05
CA ARG A 116 -3.95 17.74 -1.17
C ARG A 116 -3.46 16.27 -1.22
N GLY A 117 -2.26 15.99 -0.73
CA GLY A 117 -1.67 14.62 -0.69
C GLY A 117 -2.33 13.65 0.28
N LYS A 118 -3.40 14.06 0.99
CA LYS A 118 -4.17 13.22 1.91
C LYS A 118 -4.86 12.06 1.21
N LEU A 119 -5.38 12.29 0.00
CA LEU A 119 -6.06 11.26 -0.78
C LEU A 119 -5.06 10.26 -1.35
N GLY A 120 -3.91 10.72 -1.85
CA GLY A 120 -2.87 9.86 -2.41
C GLY A 120 -2.37 8.82 -1.43
N LEU A 121 -2.17 9.19 -0.17
CA LEU A 121 -1.65 8.25 0.83
C LEU A 121 -2.69 7.21 1.26
N ARG A 122 -3.98 7.56 1.32
CA ARG A 122 -5.05 6.58 1.58
C ARG A 122 -5.25 5.62 0.42
N GLU A 123 -5.21 6.13 -0.80
CA GLU A 123 -5.31 5.29 -1.99
C GLU A 123 -4.10 4.38 -2.12
N LEU A 124 -2.93 4.83 -1.66
CA LEU A 124 -1.76 3.98 -1.51
C LEU A 124 -1.98 2.89 -0.45
N GLU A 125 -2.55 3.20 0.73
CA GLU A 125 -2.85 2.16 1.73
C GLU A 125 -3.75 1.05 1.15
N LYS A 126 -4.81 1.43 0.43
CA LYS A 126 -5.70 0.46 -0.24
C LYS A 126 -4.97 -0.41 -1.26
N ALA A 127 -3.93 0.12 -1.89
CA ALA A 127 -3.09 -0.62 -2.81
C ALA A 127 -2.09 -1.55 -2.08
N LEU A 128 -1.49 -1.10 -0.98
CA LEU A 128 -0.36 -1.76 -0.33
C LEU A 128 -0.75 -2.75 0.77
N ILE A 129 -1.69 -2.38 1.64
CA ILE A 129 -2.01 -3.15 2.85
C ILE A 129 -2.54 -4.55 2.52
N PRO A 130 -3.46 -4.74 1.55
CA PRO A 130 -3.93 -6.07 1.21
C PRO A 130 -2.82 -7.03 0.76
N ALA A 131 -1.80 -6.50 0.07
CA ALA A 131 -0.65 -7.29 -0.38
C ALA A 131 0.23 -7.73 0.81
N LEU A 132 0.50 -6.82 1.75
CA LEU A 132 1.29 -7.13 2.96
C LEU A 132 0.56 -8.13 3.86
N GLU A 133 -0.74 -7.94 4.07
CA GLU A 133 -1.56 -8.86 4.84
C GLU A 133 -1.61 -10.26 4.23
N ALA A 134 -1.74 -10.36 2.91
CA ALA A 134 -1.64 -11.65 2.21
C ALA A 134 -0.25 -12.28 2.37
N ALA A 135 0.81 -11.46 2.36
CA ALA A 135 2.18 -11.93 2.52
C ALA A 135 2.48 -12.47 3.93
N ILE A 136 1.91 -11.88 4.97
CA ILE A 136 2.13 -12.31 6.37
C ILE A 136 1.09 -13.29 6.89
N ALA A 137 0.09 -13.66 6.09
CA ALA A 137 -0.95 -14.59 6.49
C ALA A 137 -0.36 -15.93 7.00
N PRO A 138 -0.99 -16.59 7.99
CA PRO A 138 -0.50 -17.85 8.54
C PRO A 138 -0.17 -18.88 7.45
N SER A 139 1.08 -19.33 7.45
CA SER A 139 1.66 -20.27 6.48
C SER A 139 3.03 -20.74 6.99
N ASP A 140 3.72 -21.62 6.27
CA ASP A 140 5.12 -21.95 6.57
C ASP A 140 6.07 -20.79 6.18
N GLU A 141 7.32 -20.88 6.63
CA GLU A 141 8.31 -19.83 6.41
C GLU A 141 8.63 -19.57 4.93
N GLN A 142 8.71 -20.63 4.14
CA GLN A 142 9.04 -20.54 2.72
C GLN A 142 7.90 -19.85 1.97
N THR A 143 6.66 -20.27 2.22
CA THR A 143 5.48 -19.62 1.65
C THR A 143 5.42 -18.13 2.01
N ARG A 144 5.68 -17.76 3.28
CA ARG A 144 5.72 -16.34 3.68
C ARG A 144 6.80 -15.56 2.94
N LYS A 145 8.00 -16.14 2.80
CA LYS A 145 9.11 -15.53 2.06
C LYS A 145 8.71 -15.23 0.61
N GLU A 146 8.15 -16.21 -0.07
CA GLU A 146 7.73 -16.07 -1.47
C GLU A 146 6.62 -15.04 -1.63
N ARG A 147 5.59 -15.08 -0.79
CA ARG A 147 4.50 -14.08 -0.83
C ARG A 147 5.01 -12.67 -0.52
N PHE A 148 5.94 -12.52 0.42
CA PHE A 148 6.55 -11.22 0.70
C PHE A 148 7.43 -10.73 -0.45
N SER A 149 8.10 -11.65 -1.16
CA SER A 149 8.82 -11.34 -2.40
C SER A 149 7.87 -10.77 -3.47
N ARG A 150 6.74 -11.45 -3.72
CA ARG A 150 5.69 -10.97 -4.64
C ARG A 150 5.11 -9.62 -4.23
N ALA A 151 4.91 -9.39 -2.92
CA ALA A 151 4.46 -8.08 -2.43
C ALA A 151 5.51 -6.99 -2.67
N THR A 152 6.79 -7.32 -2.52
CA THR A 152 7.91 -6.41 -2.82
C THR A 152 7.96 -6.06 -4.31
N GLU A 153 7.83 -7.06 -5.19
CA GLU A 153 7.79 -6.89 -6.65
C GLU A 153 6.61 -6.02 -7.10
N TYR A 154 5.43 -6.25 -6.51
CA TYR A 154 4.25 -5.41 -6.75
C TYR A 154 4.52 -3.95 -6.37
N PHE A 155 5.21 -3.70 -5.25
CA PHE A 155 5.52 -2.33 -4.83
C PHE A 155 6.56 -1.68 -5.74
N GLU A 156 7.55 -2.44 -6.23
CA GLU A 156 8.51 -1.98 -7.25
C GLU A 156 7.80 -1.58 -8.54
N ALA A 157 6.89 -2.44 -9.02
CA ALA A 157 6.08 -2.17 -10.20
C ALA A 157 5.22 -0.91 -9.99
N LEU A 158 4.58 -0.76 -8.83
CA LEU A 158 3.76 0.41 -8.51
C LEU A 158 4.59 1.71 -8.58
N VAL A 159 5.80 1.72 -8.02
CA VAL A 159 6.74 2.86 -8.08
C VAL A 159 7.12 3.17 -9.54
N ALA A 160 7.43 2.14 -10.32
CA ALA A 160 7.81 2.29 -11.72
C ALA A 160 6.66 2.88 -12.56
N TYR A 161 5.44 2.34 -12.42
CA TYR A 161 4.26 2.84 -13.12
C TYR A 161 3.84 4.24 -12.67
N HIS A 162 3.91 4.54 -11.37
CA HIS A 162 3.71 5.90 -10.87
C HIS A 162 4.65 6.90 -11.56
N LYS A 163 5.94 6.54 -11.68
CA LYS A 163 6.91 7.39 -12.39
C LYS A 163 6.60 7.49 -13.89
N LYS A 164 6.26 6.37 -14.54
CA LYS A 164 5.87 6.31 -15.96
C LYS A 164 4.70 7.25 -16.27
N HIS A 165 3.73 7.38 -15.35
CA HIS A 165 2.55 8.23 -15.51
C HIS A 165 2.76 9.69 -15.06
N GLY A 166 4.00 10.12 -14.83
CA GLY A 166 4.32 11.53 -14.57
C GLY A 166 4.34 11.92 -13.09
N GLY A 167 4.42 10.95 -12.18
CA GLY A 167 4.62 11.20 -10.75
C GLY A 167 5.78 12.16 -10.46
N LYS A 168 5.51 13.20 -9.67
CA LYS A 168 6.48 14.27 -9.36
C LYS A 168 7.35 13.93 -8.16
N ASP A 169 8.59 14.42 -8.18
CA ASP A 169 9.58 14.12 -7.15
C ASP A 169 9.49 15.02 -5.90
N LYS A 170 8.52 15.94 -5.81
CA LYS A 170 8.39 16.91 -4.71
C LYS A 170 6.97 17.14 -4.26
#